data_AF-A0A7X6GEH9-F1
#
_entry.id   AF-A0A7X6GEH9-F1
#
_cell.length_a   1.000
_cell.length_b   1.000
_cell.length_c   1.000
_cell.angle_alpha   90.00
_cell.angle_beta   90.00
_cell.angle_gamma   90.00
#
_symmetry.space_group_name_H-M   'P 1'
#
loop_
_entity.id
_entity.type
_entity.pdbx_description
1 polymer ?
#
loop_
_entity_poly.entity_id
_entity_poly.type
_entity_poly.pdbx_seq_one_letter_code
_entity_poly.pdbx_strand_id
1 'polypeptide(L)'
;MRISGLIVALLVLTGCQSLTRNNDNAGEPEKVTPVAKIERDLCLFDEAPQGFEHNCDAVYWLNTWISAANQPWLERKQALKALGDSAFDTLHAYILTLPTDTPYQDRLRAQLAVDDIANKFTPTAQEVINVIAGSHNNQIMQLESAMVVLEQENTSRGEKVKALEIEAVNLRKKLEELLQIEATLMDKNRSTQQ
;
A
#
# COMPACT_ATOMS: atom_id res chain seq x y z
N MET A 1 42.84 15.17 31.53
CA MET A 1 42.15 15.42 30.24
C MET A 1 42.81 14.70 29.04
N ARG A 2 43.26 13.44 29.18
CA ARG A 2 43.82 12.66 28.05
C ARG A 2 43.20 11.26 27.88
N ILE A 3 42.31 10.87 28.80
CA ILE A 3 41.69 9.53 28.81
C ILE A 3 40.25 9.60 28.25
N SER A 4 39.55 10.73 28.40
CA SER A 4 38.18 10.91 27.86
C SER A 4 38.09 10.97 26.34
N GLY A 5 39.18 11.33 25.63
CA GLY A 5 39.19 11.32 24.16
C GLY A 5 39.35 9.93 23.55
N LEU A 6 39.93 8.99 24.30
CA LEU A 6 40.21 7.64 23.82
C LEU A 6 38.96 6.75 23.84
N ILE A 7 38.05 7.00 24.78
CA ILE A 7 36.79 6.24 24.93
C ILE A 7 35.80 6.60 23.81
N VAL A 8 35.78 7.85 23.35
CA VAL A 8 34.91 8.29 22.24
C VAL A 8 35.40 7.71 20.90
N ALA A 9 36.71 7.57 20.69
CA ALA A 9 37.25 6.95 19.48
C ALA A 9 36.95 5.44 19.40
N LEU A 10 36.88 4.75 20.54
CA LEU A 10 36.54 3.31 20.61
C LEU A 10 35.07 3.02 20.26
N LEU A 11 34.14 3.94 20.57
CA LEU A 11 32.70 3.76 20.27
C LEU A 11 32.35 3.92 18.79
N VAL A 12 33.14 4.70 18.04
CA VAL A 12 32.92 4.88 16.59
C VAL A 12 33.38 3.65 15.79
N LEU A 13 34.39 2.92 16.26
CA LEU A 13 34.91 1.73 15.60
C LEU A 13 34.06 0.48 15.84
N THR A 14 33.30 0.41 16.94
CA THR A 14 32.33 -0.68 17.18
C THR A 14 31.05 -0.55 16.35
N GLY A 15 30.75 0.63 15.81
CA GLY A 15 29.58 0.86 14.95
C GLY A 15 29.70 0.23 13.55
N CYS A 16 30.93 0.12 13.02
CA CYS A 16 31.15 -0.51 11.71
C CYS A 16 31.10 -2.04 11.77
N GLN A 17 31.35 -2.65 12.94
CA GLN A 17 31.29 -4.10 13.08
C GLN A 17 29.85 -4.64 13.17
N SER A 18 28.88 -3.75 13.43
CA SER A 18 27.45 -4.08 13.31
C SER A 18 26.93 -3.93 11.86
N LEU A 19 27.71 -3.32 10.96
CA LEU A 19 27.40 -3.23 9.51
C LEU A 19 28.16 -4.28 8.69
N THR A 20 29.23 -4.88 9.22
CA THR A 20 29.70 -6.18 8.76
C THR A 20 28.80 -7.27 9.32
N ARG A 21 27.62 -7.39 8.71
CA ARG A 21 26.83 -8.63 8.70
C ARG A 21 27.79 -9.79 8.48
N ASN A 22 27.88 -10.67 9.47
CA ASN A 22 28.53 -11.98 9.37
C ASN A 22 28.14 -12.62 8.02
N ASN A 23 29.10 -12.67 7.10
CA ASN A 23 29.00 -13.46 5.87
C ASN A 23 29.45 -14.91 6.10
N ASP A 24 29.49 -15.35 7.37
CA ASP A 24 29.69 -16.75 7.77
C ASP A 24 28.37 -17.48 8.04
N ASN A 25 27.25 -16.93 7.58
CA ASN A 25 26.20 -17.79 7.07
C ASN A 25 26.65 -18.18 5.67
N ALA A 26 27.42 -19.26 5.56
CA ALA A 26 27.32 -20.13 4.38
C ALA A 26 25.82 -20.34 4.22
N GLY A 27 25.23 -19.53 3.33
CA GLY A 27 23.80 -19.45 3.17
C GLY A 27 23.36 -20.88 3.03
N GLU A 28 22.55 -21.34 3.98
CA GLU A 28 21.64 -22.44 3.72
C GLU A 28 21.08 -22.08 2.34
N PRO A 29 21.38 -22.87 1.29
CA PRO A 29 21.08 -22.46 -0.08
C PRO A 29 19.64 -22.00 -0.02
N GLU A 30 19.41 -20.73 -0.37
CA GLU A 30 18.08 -20.12 -0.41
C GLU A 30 17.17 -21.22 -0.91
N LYS A 31 16.28 -21.75 -0.06
CA LYS A 31 15.52 -22.94 -0.40
C LYS A 31 14.80 -22.56 -1.65
N VAL A 32 15.33 -22.98 -2.80
CA VAL A 32 14.77 -22.69 -4.09
C VAL A 32 13.48 -23.47 -4.04
N THR A 33 12.41 -22.77 -3.70
CA THR A 33 11.07 -23.32 -3.71
C THR A 33 10.95 -23.94 -5.10
N PRO A 34 10.62 -25.23 -5.21
CA PRO A 34 10.54 -25.89 -6.50
C PRO A 34 9.67 -25.01 -7.39
N VAL A 35 10.26 -24.45 -8.44
CA VAL A 35 9.51 -23.59 -9.37
C VAL A 35 8.39 -24.44 -9.90
N ALA A 36 7.14 -24.06 -9.63
CA ALA A 36 5.99 -24.75 -10.20
C ALA A 36 6.12 -24.67 -11.72
N LYS A 37 6.46 -25.79 -12.35
CA LYS A 37 6.56 -25.89 -13.80
C LYS A 37 5.22 -26.33 -14.34
N ILE A 38 4.78 -25.70 -15.41
CA ILE A 38 3.62 -26.16 -16.18
C ILE A 38 4.11 -27.37 -16.98
N GLU A 39 3.89 -28.58 -16.45
CA GLU A 39 4.34 -29.83 -17.09
C GLU A 39 3.29 -30.43 -18.04
N ARG A 40 2.03 -30.00 -17.96
CA ARG A 40 0.87 -30.43 -18.77
C ARG A 40 -0.05 -29.24 -19.03
N ASP A 41 -1.15 -29.46 -19.77
CA ASP A 41 -2.19 -28.45 -19.99
C ASP A 41 -2.62 -27.79 -18.66
N LEU A 42 -2.62 -26.45 -18.62
CA LEU A 42 -2.96 -25.68 -17.43
C LEU A 42 -4.48 -25.74 -17.20
N CYS A 43 -4.90 -26.57 -16.24
CA CYS A 43 -6.28 -26.62 -15.75
C CYS A 43 -6.43 -25.84 -14.45
N LEU A 44 -7.50 -25.04 -14.35
CA LEU A 44 -7.83 -24.29 -13.15
C LEU A 44 -8.26 -25.21 -12.01
N PHE A 45 -9.03 -26.25 -12.31
CA PHE A 45 -9.50 -27.26 -11.36
C PHE A 45 -9.14 -28.68 -11.85
N ASP A 46 -8.89 -29.59 -10.92
CA ASP A 46 -8.80 -31.03 -11.23
C ASP A 46 -10.18 -31.58 -11.63
N GLU A 47 -11.21 -31.22 -10.84
CA GLU A 47 -12.62 -31.47 -11.13
C GLU A 47 -13.37 -30.14 -11.16
N ALA A 48 -13.72 -29.69 -12.37
CA ALA A 48 -14.36 -28.40 -12.56
C ALA A 48 -15.78 -28.38 -11.94
N PRO A 49 -16.15 -27.32 -11.20
CA PRO A 49 -17.51 -27.13 -10.72
C PRO A 49 -18.53 -27.16 -11.87
N GLN A 50 -19.78 -27.51 -11.57
CA GLN A 50 -20.84 -27.49 -12.58
C GLN A 50 -20.98 -26.09 -13.20
N GLY A 51 -20.98 -26.03 -14.54
CA GLY A 51 -21.07 -24.77 -15.27
C GLY A 51 -19.74 -24.01 -15.39
N PHE A 52 -18.62 -24.58 -14.93
CA PHE A 52 -17.31 -23.99 -15.13
C PHE A 52 -16.78 -24.31 -16.54
N GLU A 53 -17.01 -23.38 -17.46
CA GLU A 53 -16.52 -23.47 -18.84
C GLU A 53 -15.01 -23.16 -18.92
N HIS A 54 -14.36 -23.61 -19.99
CA HIS A 54 -12.94 -23.27 -20.28
C HIS A 54 -11.91 -23.63 -19.19
N ASN A 55 -12.17 -24.66 -18.37
CA ASN A 55 -11.30 -25.06 -17.25
C ASN A 55 -9.81 -25.22 -17.61
N CYS A 56 -9.51 -25.87 -18.74
CA CYS A 56 -8.15 -26.13 -19.21
C CYS A 56 -7.77 -25.32 -20.46
N ASP A 57 -8.53 -24.28 -20.76
CA ASP A 57 -8.35 -23.45 -21.96
C ASP A 57 -7.63 -22.15 -21.60
N ALA A 58 -6.30 -22.23 -21.46
CA ALA A 58 -5.49 -21.06 -21.15
C ALA A 58 -5.61 -19.95 -22.21
N VAL A 59 -5.86 -20.31 -23.47
CA VAL A 59 -6.02 -19.35 -24.57
C VAL A 59 -7.28 -18.50 -24.36
N TYR A 60 -8.39 -19.11 -23.95
CA TYR A 60 -9.61 -18.39 -23.59
C TYR A 60 -9.37 -17.36 -22.49
N TRP A 61 -8.71 -17.75 -21.39
CA TRP A 61 -8.48 -16.86 -20.26
C TRP A 61 -7.51 -15.71 -20.61
N LEU A 62 -6.44 -16.00 -21.35
CA LEU A 62 -5.51 -14.97 -21.82
C LEU A 62 -6.20 -13.98 -22.76
N ASN A 63 -7.06 -14.44 -23.67
CA ASN A 63 -7.83 -13.55 -24.55
C ASN A 63 -8.85 -12.72 -23.76
N THR A 64 -9.49 -13.29 -22.74
CA THR A 64 -10.38 -12.55 -21.83
C THR A 64 -9.63 -11.41 -21.16
N TRP A 65 -8.39 -11.68 -20.73
CA TRP A 65 -7.51 -10.70 -20.10
C TRP A 65 -7.08 -9.59 -21.04
N ILE A 66 -6.68 -9.95 -22.26
CA ILE A 66 -6.33 -8.99 -23.32
C ILE A 66 -7.55 -8.12 -23.66
N SER A 67 -8.73 -8.72 -23.78
CA SER A 67 -9.97 -7.99 -24.03
C SER A 67 -10.26 -6.99 -22.92
N ALA A 68 -10.17 -7.41 -21.66
CA ALA A 68 -10.38 -6.54 -20.51
C ALA A 68 -9.40 -5.35 -20.50
N ALA A 69 -8.12 -5.59 -20.81
CA ALA A 69 -7.11 -4.53 -20.86
C ALA A 69 -7.38 -3.48 -21.97
N ASN A 70 -8.12 -3.84 -23.02
CA ASN A 70 -8.46 -2.96 -24.13
C ASN A 70 -9.87 -2.34 -24.02
N GLN A 71 -10.56 -2.51 -22.89
CA GLN A 71 -11.89 -1.98 -22.66
C GLN A 71 -11.90 -0.92 -21.55
N PRO A 72 -12.56 0.23 -21.77
CA PRO A 72 -12.71 1.23 -20.71
C PRO A 72 -13.56 0.67 -19.57
N TRP A 73 -13.32 1.14 -18.35
CA TRP A 73 -14.04 0.70 -17.16
C TRP A 73 -15.57 0.69 -17.32
N LEU A 74 -16.14 1.69 -17.99
CA LEU A 74 -17.60 1.79 -18.15
C LEU A 74 -18.19 0.56 -18.89
N GLU A 75 -17.49 0.04 -19.90
CA GLU A 75 -17.92 -1.14 -20.66
C GLU A 75 -17.75 -2.41 -19.83
N ARG A 76 -16.60 -2.57 -19.17
CA ARG A 76 -16.34 -3.71 -18.27
C ARG A 76 -17.36 -3.77 -17.13
N LYS A 77 -17.71 -2.61 -16.56
CA LYS A 77 -18.74 -2.48 -15.53
C LYS A 77 -20.14 -2.89 -16.01
N GLN A 78 -20.44 -2.73 -17.30
CA GLN A 78 -21.69 -3.24 -17.87
C GLN A 78 -21.63 -4.76 -18.02
N ALA A 79 -20.52 -5.31 -18.52
CA ALA A 79 -20.31 -6.75 -18.62
C ALA A 79 -20.41 -7.46 -17.26
N LEU A 80 -19.84 -6.86 -16.21
CA LEU A 80 -19.93 -7.37 -14.83
C LEU A 80 -21.37 -7.57 -14.33
N LYS A 81 -22.35 -6.79 -14.82
CA LYS A 81 -23.76 -6.92 -14.39
C LYS A 81 -24.45 -8.17 -14.94
N ALA A 82 -23.91 -8.75 -16.00
CA ALA A 82 -24.46 -9.97 -16.61
C ALA A 82 -23.91 -11.23 -15.95
N LEU A 83 -22.86 -11.11 -15.14
CA LEU A 83 -22.22 -12.22 -14.44
C LEU A 83 -23.00 -12.58 -13.16
N GLY A 84 -23.11 -13.87 -12.89
CA GLY A 84 -23.67 -14.40 -11.64
C GLY A 84 -22.59 -14.65 -10.58
N ASP A 85 -22.87 -15.62 -9.71
CA ASP A 85 -22.01 -15.99 -8.57
C ASP A 85 -21.31 -17.34 -8.78
N SER A 86 -21.29 -17.88 -10.00
CA SER A 86 -20.61 -19.15 -10.30
C SER A 86 -19.08 -18.97 -10.21
N ALA A 87 -18.33 -20.06 -10.00
CA ALA A 87 -16.87 -19.97 -9.96
C ALA A 87 -16.28 -19.43 -11.29
N PHE A 88 -16.94 -19.71 -12.42
CA PHE A 88 -16.57 -19.15 -13.73
C PHE A 88 -16.81 -17.64 -13.77
N ASP A 89 -18.00 -17.20 -13.35
CA ASP A 89 -18.36 -15.79 -13.31
C ASP A 89 -17.45 -15.02 -12.35
N THR A 90 -17.10 -15.59 -11.20
CA THR A 90 -16.16 -15.01 -10.25
C THR A 90 -14.79 -14.77 -10.86
N LEU A 91 -14.22 -15.77 -11.55
CA LEU A 91 -12.93 -15.60 -12.20
C LEU A 91 -12.99 -14.61 -13.36
N HIS A 92 -14.07 -14.64 -14.14
CA HIS A 92 -14.30 -13.70 -15.24
C HIS A 92 -14.43 -12.26 -14.70
N ALA A 93 -15.20 -12.06 -13.62
CA ALA A 93 -15.35 -10.79 -12.95
C ALA A 93 -14.00 -10.29 -12.42
N TYR A 94 -13.20 -11.18 -11.81
CA TYR A 94 -11.85 -10.86 -11.36
C TYR A 94 -11.01 -10.32 -12.51
N ILE A 95 -10.93 -11.01 -13.66
CA ILE A 95 -10.18 -10.56 -14.83
C ILE A 95 -10.66 -9.19 -15.33
N LEU A 96 -11.98 -8.99 -15.38
CA LEU A 96 -12.58 -7.71 -15.78
C LEU A 96 -12.28 -6.56 -14.81
N THR A 97 -11.74 -6.80 -13.61
CA THR A 97 -11.36 -5.76 -12.63
C THR A 97 -9.86 -5.51 -12.51
N LEU A 98 -9.03 -6.28 -13.21
CA LEU A 98 -7.58 -6.14 -13.17
C LEU A 98 -7.02 -4.87 -13.83
N PRO A 99 -7.57 -4.34 -14.93
CA PRO A 99 -7.06 -3.11 -15.56
C PRO A 99 -6.99 -1.92 -14.58
N THR A 100 -6.03 -1.01 -14.78
CA THR A 100 -5.64 0.03 -13.80
C THR A 100 -6.66 1.13 -13.57
N ASP A 101 -7.57 1.37 -14.52
CA ASP A 101 -8.68 2.33 -14.43
C ASP A 101 -9.88 1.81 -13.61
N THR A 102 -9.78 0.59 -13.07
CA THR A 102 -10.80 0.01 -12.18
C THR A 102 -10.75 0.65 -10.79
N PRO A 103 -11.88 1.15 -10.25
CA PRO A 103 -11.93 1.68 -8.89
C PRO A 103 -11.55 0.66 -7.81
N TYR A 104 -10.85 1.13 -6.77
CA TYR A 104 -10.40 0.33 -5.63
C TYR A 104 -11.46 -0.61 -5.06
N GLN A 105 -12.68 -0.11 -4.81
CA GLN A 105 -13.75 -0.90 -4.18
C GLN A 105 -14.22 -2.07 -5.05
N ASP A 106 -14.23 -1.89 -6.37
CA ASP A 106 -14.62 -2.94 -7.31
C ASP A 106 -13.51 -3.99 -7.43
N ARG A 107 -12.24 -3.56 -7.44
CA ARG A 107 -11.07 -4.43 -7.40
C ARG A 107 -11.02 -5.27 -6.12
N LEU A 108 -11.23 -4.65 -4.96
CA LEU A 108 -11.25 -5.33 -3.66
C LEU A 108 -12.36 -6.38 -3.59
N ARG A 109 -13.58 -6.04 -4.04
CA ARG A 109 -14.70 -6.99 -4.05
C ARG A 109 -14.39 -8.22 -4.89
N ALA A 110 -13.82 -8.03 -6.07
CA ALA A 110 -13.47 -9.12 -6.97
C ALA A 110 -12.29 -9.96 -6.44
N GLN A 111 -11.29 -9.33 -5.79
CA GLN A 111 -10.23 -10.06 -5.11
C GLN A 111 -10.78 -10.97 -4.01
N LEU A 112 -11.65 -10.44 -3.14
CA LEU A 112 -12.26 -11.24 -2.07
C LEU A 112 -13.06 -12.41 -2.63
N ALA A 113 -13.81 -12.19 -3.72
CA ALA A 113 -14.57 -13.25 -4.37
C ALA A 113 -13.66 -14.33 -4.98
N VAL A 114 -12.52 -13.98 -5.57
CA VAL A 114 -11.58 -14.98 -6.10
C VAL A 114 -10.85 -15.72 -4.98
N ASP A 115 -10.54 -15.05 -3.87
CA ASP A 115 -9.91 -15.67 -2.70
C ASP A 115 -10.81 -16.79 -2.10
N ASP A 116 -12.14 -16.60 -2.13
CA ASP A 116 -13.12 -17.60 -1.67
C ASP A 116 -13.12 -18.90 -2.49
N ILE A 117 -12.66 -18.85 -3.74
CA ILE A 117 -12.56 -20.02 -4.63
C ILE A 117 -11.11 -20.47 -4.87
N ALA A 118 -10.12 -19.65 -4.50
CA ALA A 118 -8.72 -19.87 -4.85
C ALA A 118 -8.17 -21.20 -4.30
N ASN A 119 -8.59 -21.61 -3.11
CA ASN A 119 -8.17 -22.85 -2.48
C ASN A 119 -8.65 -24.11 -3.21
N LYS A 120 -9.63 -24.00 -4.12
CA LYS A 120 -10.14 -25.10 -4.95
C LYS A 120 -9.40 -25.23 -6.27
N PHE A 121 -8.62 -24.22 -6.66
CA PHE A 121 -7.80 -24.32 -7.87
C PHE A 121 -6.67 -25.33 -7.68
N THR A 122 -6.17 -25.88 -8.78
CA THR A 122 -4.94 -26.69 -8.77
C THR A 122 -3.77 -25.85 -8.24
N PRO A 123 -2.77 -26.47 -7.56
CA PRO A 123 -1.62 -25.72 -7.05
C PRO A 123 -0.90 -24.90 -8.13
N THR A 124 -0.79 -25.44 -9.35
CA THR A 124 -0.21 -24.73 -10.49
C THR A 124 -1.05 -23.52 -10.91
N ALA A 125 -2.38 -23.65 -10.96
CA ALA A 125 -3.26 -22.54 -11.29
C ALA A 125 -3.23 -21.43 -10.23
N GLN A 126 -3.19 -21.79 -8.95
CA GLN A 126 -3.04 -20.81 -7.86
C GLN A 126 -1.75 -19.98 -8.04
N GLU A 127 -0.63 -20.65 -8.31
CA GLU A 127 0.65 -19.97 -8.51
C GLU A 127 0.62 -19.08 -9.75
N VAL A 128 0.09 -19.57 -10.87
CA VAL A 128 -0.02 -18.80 -12.11
C VAL A 128 -0.89 -17.55 -11.92
N ILE A 129 -2.07 -17.69 -11.33
CA ILE A 129 -2.97 -16.56 -11.05
C ILE A 129 -2.31 -15.57 -10.11
N ASN A 130 -1.64 -16.05 -9.06
CA ASN A 130 -0.94 -15.19 -8.12
C ASN A 130 0.20 -14.40 -8.77
N VAL A 131 1.04 -15.05 -9.58
CA VAL A 131 2.19 -14.41 -10.23
C VAL A 131 1.74 -13.40 -11.30
N ILE A 132 0.75 -13.75 -12.13
CA ILE A 132 0.36 -12.91 -13.27
C ILE A 132 -0.61 -11.80 -12.83
N ALA A 133 -1.58 -12.10 -11.95
CA ALA A 133 -2.60 -11.15 -11.52
C ALA A 133 -2.42 -10.71 -10.06
N GLY A 134 -2.42 -11.68 -9.15
CA GLY A 134 -2.66 -11.45 -7.71
C GLY A 134 -1.64 -10.52 -7.08
N SER A 135 -0.35 -10.77 -7.28
CA SER A 135 0.74 -9.97 -6.72
C SER A 135 0.66 -8.50 -7.16
N HIS A 136 0.47 -8.27 -8.46
CA HIS A 136 0.34 -6.92 -9.01
C HIS A 136 -0.93 -6.21 -8.53
N ASN A 137 -2.06 -6.92 -8.55
CA ASN A 137 -3.35 -6.42 -8.10
C ASN A 137 -3.30 -5.97 -6.62
N ASN A 138 -2.69 -6.80 -5.77
CA ASN A 138 -2.49 -6.51 -4.36
C ASN A 138 -1.58 -5.30 -4.14
N GLN A 139 -0.49 -5.19 -4.91
CA GLN A 139 0.40 -4.04 -4.82
C GLN A 139 -0.32 -2.74 -5.19
N ILE A 140 -1.13 -2.73 -6.26
CA ILE A 140 -1.95 -1.56 -6.62
C ILE A 140 -2.90 -1.19 -5.48
N MET A 141 -3.65 -2.16 -4.95
CA MET A 141 -4.60 -1.89 -3.86
C MET A 141 -3.91 -1.33 -2.60
N GLN A 142 -2.72 -1.84 -2.27
CA GLN A 142 -1.94 -1.32 -1.14
C GLN A 142 -1.49 0.13 -1.38
N LEU A 143 -1.05 0.46 -2.59
CA LEU A 143 -0.64 1.81 -2.95
C LEU A 143 -1.82 2.78 -2.94
N GLU A 144 -2.97 2.38 -3.51
CA GLU A 144 -4.20 3.18 -3.48
C GLU A 144 -4.68 3.43 -2.04
N SER A 145 -4.65 2.39 -1.18
CA SER A 145 -5.00 2.52 0.23
C SER A 145 -4.02 3.43 0.97
N ALA A 146 -2.71 3.30 0.73
CA ALA A 146 -1.70 4.13 1.37
C ALA A 146 -1.83 5.61 0.94
N MET A 147 -2.13 5.85 -0.33
CA MET A 147 -2.33 7.19 -0.87
C MET A 147 -3.48 7.92 -0.16
N VAL A 148 -4.63 7.25 0.02
CA VAL A 148 -5.78 7.83 0.73
C VAL A 148 -5.43 8.20 2.18
N VAL A 149 -4.68 7.32 2.87
CA VAL A 149 -4.22 7.59 4.24
C VAL A 149 -3.26 8.78 4.28
N LEU A 150 -2.33 8.87 3.33
CA LEU A 150 -1.39 9.98 3.22
C LEU A 150 -2.09 11.31 2.91
N GLU A 151 -3.09 11.31 2.04
CA GLU A 151 -3.92 12.48 1.77
C GLU A 151 -4.63 12.96 3.02
N GLN A 152 -5.27 12.05 3.76
CA GLN A 152 -5.94 12.37 5.02
C GLN A 152 -4.97 12.95 6.06
N GLU A 153 -3.78 12.36 6.19
CA GLU A 153 -2.76 12.85 7.10
C GLU A 153 -2.26 14.24 6.68
N ASN A 154 -2.05 14.46 5.39
CA ASN A 154 -1.59 15.74 4.86
C ASN A 154 -2.62 16.84 5.11
N THR A 155 -3.91 16.57 4.88
CA THR A 155 -5.01 17.48 5.23
C THR A 155 -5.01 17.79 6.73
N SER A 156 -4.91 16.78 7.59
CA SER A 156 -4.88 16.98 9.04
C SER A 156 -3.67 17.82 9.50
N ARG A 157 -2.50 17.58 8.92
CA ARG A 157 -1.29 18.36 9.20
C ARG A 157 -1.46 19.81 8.75
N GLY A 158 -2.04 20.03 7.57
CA GLY A 158 -2.34 21.37 7.06
C GLY A 158 -3.27 22.16 7.99
N GLU A 159 -4.29 21.52 8.54
CA GLU A 159 -5.19 22.13 9.53
C GLU A 159 -4.46 22.49 10.83
N LYS A 160 -3.60 21.60 11.34
CA LYS A 160 -2.80 21.86 12.54
C LYS A 160 -1.83 23.02 12.36
N VAL A 161 -1.19 23.13 11.19
CA VAL A 161 -0.28 24.24 10.87
C VAL A 161 -1.05 25.57 10.90
N LYS A 162 -2.24 25.64 10.30
CA LYS A 162 -3.09 26.83 10.35
C LYS A 162 -3.49 27.20 11.78
N ALA A 163 -3.82 26.21 12.60
CA ALA A 163 -4.17 26.45 14.00
C ALA A 163 -2.98 27.03 14.81
N LEU A 164 -1.78 26.47 14.63
CA LEU A 164 -0.55 26.96 15.27
C LEU A 164 -0.16 28.37 14.80
N GLU A 165 -0.39 28.69 13.52
CA GLU A 165 -0.15 30.03 12.98
C GLU A 165 -1.07 31.07 13.65
N ILE A 166 -2.36 30.73 13.79
CA ILE A 166 -3.32 31.59 14.52
C ILE A 166 -2.90 31.77 15.98
N GLU A 167 -2.47 30.70 16.65
CA GLU A 167 -2.00 30.76 18.03
C GLU A 167 -0.76 31.64 18.18
N ALA A 168 0.21 31.53 17.27
CA ALA A 168 1.42 32.34 17.26
C ALA A 168 1.11 33.84 17.08
N VAL A 169 0.18 34.17 16.19
CA VAL A 169 -0.29 35.56 16.01
C VAL A 169 -0.95 36.08 17.29
N ASN A 170 -1.82 35.28 17.91
CA ASN A 170 -2.46 35.65 19.17
C ASN A 170 -1.45 35.84 20.32
N LEU A 171 -0.44 34.98 20.41
CA LEU A 171 0.64 35.11 21.40
C LEU A 171 1.48 36.37 21.17
N ARG A 172 1.82 36.70 19.92
CA ARG A 172 2.50 37.97 19.60
C ARG A 172 1.68 39.18 20.03
N LYS A 173 0.38 39.18 19.75
CA LYS A 173 -0.51 40.26 20.16
C LYS A 173 -0.55 40.42 21.69
N LYS A 174 -0.65 39.30 22.43
CA LYS A 174 -0.60 39.32 23.90
C LYS A 174 0.73 39.85 24.43
N LEU A 175 1.86 39.49 23.81
CA LEU A 175 3.18 40.01 24.17
C LEU A 175 3.28 41.52 23.93
N GLU A 176 2.77 42.02 22.81
CA GLU A 176 2.71 43.46 22.51
C GLU A 176 1.85 44.21 23.53
N GLU A 177 0.68 43.66 23.90
CA GLU A 177 -0.18 44.24 24.94
C GLU A 177 0.52 44.31 26.31
N LEU A 178 1.23 43.25 26.70
CA LEU A 178 1.98 43.23 27.97
C LEU A 178 3.14 44.22 27.97
N LEU A 179 3.89 44.34 26.88
CA LEU A 179 4.95 45.33 26.73
C LEU A 179 4.42 46.75 26.83
N GLN A 180 3.25 47.02 26.25
CA GLN A 180 2.62 48.34 26.34
C GLN A 180 2.17 48.65 27.77
N ILE A 181 1.63 47.67 28.50
CA ILE A 181 1.30 47.81 29.93
C ILE A 181 2.57 48.11 30.74
N GLU A 182 3.65 47.38 30.52
CA GLU A 182 4.93 47.62 31.21
C GLU A 182 5.45 49.04 30.95
N ALA A 183 5.46 49.48 29.69
CA ALA A 183 5.89 50.83 29.32
C ALA A 183 5.05 51.90 30.04
N THR A 184 3.73 51.75 30.06
CA THR A 184 2.85 52.70 30.78
C THR A 184 3.06 52.69 32.30
N LEU A 185 3.37 51.54 32.88
CA LEU A 185 3.71 51.43 34.30
C LEU A 185 5.05 52.10 34.61
N MET A 186 6.08 51.89 33.79
CA MET A 186 7.37 52.56 33.94
C MET A 186 7.23 54.08 33.85
N ASP A 187 6.49 54.60 32.87
CA ASP A 187 6.24 56.04 32.74
C ASP A 187 5.47 56.60 33.95
N LYS A 188 4.46 55.87 34.42
CA LYS A 188 3.70 56.27 35.61
C LYS A 188 4.60 56.29 36.85
N ASN A 189 5.43 55.27 37.05
CA ASN A 189 6.35 55.19 38.19
C ASN A 189 7.37 56.33 38.18
N ARG A 190 7.89 56.68 36.98
CA ARG A 190 8.82 57.81 36.79
C ARG A 190 8.16 59.16 37.11
N SER A 191 6.87 59.32 36.80
CA SER A 191 6.12 60.55 37.11
C SER A 191 5.77 60.73 38.59
N THR A 192 5.74 59.65 39.39
CA THR A 192 5.49 59.69 40.84
C THR A 192 6.75 59.90 41.70
N GLN A 193 7.95 59.89 41.10
CA GLN A 193 9.22 60.11 41.79
C GLN A 193 9.81 61.52 41.54
N GLN A 194 9.10 62.39 40.84
CA GLN A 194 9.36 63.84 40.74
C GLN A 194 8.37 64.60 41.61
#